data_AF-A0A2E7K3N3-F1
#
_entry.id   AF-A0A2E7K3N3-F1
#
_cell.length_a   1.000
_cell.length_b   1.000
_cell.length_c   1.000
_cell.angle_alpha   90.00
_cell.angle_beta   90.00
_cell.angle_gamma   90.00
#
_symmetry.space_group_name_H-M   'P 1'
#
loop_
_entity.id
_entity.type
_entity.pdbx_description
1 polymer ?
#
loop_
_entity_poly.entity_id
_entity_poly.type
_entity_poly.pdbx_seq_one_letter_code
_entity_poly.pdbx_strand_id
1 'polypeptide(L)'
;MTQPPPQDASLEQMLEQLDTQMHILVLVQGELEDGQAHYAYASIPPSKYQAFKEAEAKGHYDLADFGVILVHGPGKEPPDEVKRRMEEEHGANHMFEEQLDAALKQVQQGMPPGSF
;
A
#
# COMPACT_ATOMS: atom_id res chain seq x y z
N MET A 1 18.36 -25.16 -26.28
CA MET A 1 17.05 -24.48 -26.18
C MET A 1 16.90 -23.98 -24.76
N THR A 2 17.47 -22.82 -24.44
CA THR A 2 17.27 -22.16 -23.15
C THR A 2 16.03 -21.29 -23.29
N GLN A 3 14.88 -21.78 -22.82
CA GLN A 3 13.73 -20.89 -22.65
C GLN A 3 14.18 -19.76 -21.73
N PRO A 4 13.98 -18.48 -22.08
CA PRO A 4 14.10 -17.42 -21.09
C PRO A 4 13.12 -17.75 -19.96
N PRO A 5 13.48 -17.52 -18.68
CA PRO A 5 12.50 -17.62 -17.61
C PRO A 5 11.29 -16.75 -17.97
N PRO A 6 10.05 -17.20 -17.72
CA PRO A 6 8.87 -16.39 -17.98
C PRO A 6 9.06 -15.07 -17.21
N GLN A 7 9.13 -13.96 -17.95
CA GLN A 7 9.47 -12.65 -17.39
C GLN A 7 8.44 -12.15 -16.36
N ASP A 8 7.25 -12.76 -16.35
CA ASP A 8 6.19 -12.59 -15.35
C ASP A 8 6.57 -13.13 -13.95
N ALA A 9 7.21 -14.29 -13.87
CA ALA A 9 7.39 -15.00 -12.59
C ALA A 9 8.31 -14.26 -11.62
N SER A 10 9.26 -13.47 -12.12
CA SER A 10 10.18 -12.70 -11.26
C SER A 10 9.46 -11.59 -10.51
N LEU A 11 8.41 -11.02 -11.09
CA LEU A 11 7.75 -9.82 -10.61
C LEU A 11 6.72 -10.18 -9.54
N GLU A 12 5.93 -11.24 -9.80
CA GLU A 12 5.05 -11.86 -8.81
C GLU A 12 5.84 -12.40 -7.61
N GLN A 13 6.97 -13.09 -7.84
CA GLN A 13 7.82 -13.58 -6.75
C GLN A 13 8.46 -12.47 -5.94
N MET A 14 8.94 -11.39 -6.59
CA MET A 14 9.47 -10.23 -5.87
C MET A 14 8.37 -9.57 -5.03
N LEU A 15 7.17 -9.37 -5.59
CA LEU A 15 6.03 -8.82 -4.86
C LEU A 15 5.63 -9.70 -3.67
N GLU A 16 5.59 -11.03 -3.80
CA GLU A 16 5.35 -11.97 -2.68
C GLU A 16 6.41 -11.89 -1.59
N GLN A 17 7.69 -11.74 -1.96
CA GLN A 17 8.76 -11.56 -0.99
C GLN A 17 8.64 -10.22 -0.26
N LEU A 18 8.23 -9.15 -0.97
CA LEU A 18 7.98 -7.84 -0.38
C LEU A 18 6.74 -7.89 0.53
N ASP A 19 5.67 -8.59 0.16
CA ASP A 19 4.46 -8.80 0.96
C ASP A 19 4.73 -9.38 2.34
N THR A 20 5.73 -10.24 2.46
CA THR A 20 6.09 -10.90 3.73
C THR A 20 7.04 -10.04 4.57
N GLN A 21 7.77 -9.12 3.95
CA GLN A 21 8.79 -8.30 4.62
C GLN A 21 8.34 -6.86 4.85
N MET A 22 7.37 -6.38 4.09
CA MET A 22 6.95 -4.99 3.99
C MET A 22 5.44 -4.89 3.82
N HIS A 23 4.86 -4.04 4.66
CA HIS A 23 3.48 -3.63 4.52
C HIS A 23 3.43 -2.11 4.46
N ILE A 24 2.55 -1.60 3.61
CA ILE A 24 2.42 -0.17 3.35
C ILE A 24 1.32 0.32 4.26
N LEU A 25 1.66 1.24 5.15
CA LEU A 25 0.68 1.83 6.05
C LEU A 25 0.04 3.02 5.36
N VAL A 26 -1.21 2.83 4.93
CA VAL A 26 -1.97 3.85 4.19
C VAL A 26 -3.00 4.46 5.11
N LEU A 27 -3.04 5.80 5.16
CA LEU A 27 -4.13 6.55 5.78
C LEU A 27 -5.19 6.85 4.72
N VAL A 28 -6.35 6.22 4.86
CA VAL A 28 -7.52 6.54 4.05
C VAL A 28 -8.43 7.48 4.81
N GLN A 29 -8.88 8.52 4.12
CA GLN A 29 -9.87 9.47 4.60
C GLN A 29 -11.05 9.43 3.64
N GLY A 30 -12.25 9.24 4.19
CA GLY A 30 -13.47 9.17 3.40
C GLY A 30 -14.68 9.62 4.18
N GLU A 31 -15.83 9.53 3.53
CA GLU A 31 -17.13 9.73 4.14
C GLU A 31 -17.84 8.38 4.11
N LEU A 32 -18.37 7.95 5.26
CA LEU A 32 -19.22 6.77 5.35
C LEU A 32 -20.55 7.02 4.61
N GLU A 33 -21.30 5.96 4.34
CA GLU A 33 -22.64 6.05 3.73
C GLU A 33 -23.61 6.97 4.52
N ASP A 34 -23.37 7.15 5.81
CA ASP A 34 -24.12 8.03 6.71
C ASP A 34 -23.71 9.53 6.60
N GLY A 35 -22.74 9.86 5.74
CA GLY A 35 -22.19 11.21 5.58
C GLY A 35 -21.23 11.64 6.68
N GLN A 36 -20.82 10.72 7.56
CA GLN A 36 -19.84 10.99 8.60
C GLN A 36 -18.42 10.81 8.04
N ALA A 37 -17.57 11.82 8.25
CA ALA A 37 -16.15 11.69 7.96
C ALA A 37 -15.54 10.55 8.78
N HIS A 38 -14.72 9.75 8.13
CA HIS A 38 -14.08 8.58 8.72
C HIS A 38 -12.65 8.48 8.23
N TYR A 39 -11.75 8.09 9.14
CA TYR A 39 -10.37 7.76 8.81
C TYR A 39 -10.12 6.29 9.13
N ALA A 40 -9.27 5.65 8.32
CA ALA A 40 -8.79 4.30 8.58
C ALA A 40 -7.32 4.21 8.20
N TYR A 41 -6.50 3.68 9.10
CA TYR A 41 -5.19 3.18 8.72
C TYR A 41 -5.30 1.70 8.37
N ALA A 42 -4.82 1.36 7.19
CA ALA A 42 -4.68 -0.02 6.76
C ALA A 42 -3.23 -0.33 6.40
N SER A 43 -2.85 -1.56 6.69
CA SER A 43 -1.63 -2.18 6.22
C SER A 43 -1.93 -2.91 4.92
N ILE A 44 -1.51 -2.33 3.80
CA ILE A 44 -1.74 -2.88 2.47
C ILE A 44 -0.44 -3.48 1.96
N PRO A 45 -0.42 -4.74 1.54
CA PRO A 45 0.75 -5.31 0.90
C PRO A 45 1.05 -4.65 -0.46
N PRO A 46 2.33 -4.57 -0.86
CA PRO A 46 2.73 -4.03 -2.15
C PRO A 46 2.06 -4.70 -3.35
N SER A 47 1.82 -6.02 -3.29
CA SER A 47 1.09 -6.74 -4.35
C SER A 47 -0.32 -6.20 -4.58
N LYS A 48 -0.98 -5.72 -3.52
CA LYS A 48 -2.36 -5.23 -3.56
C LYS A 48 -2.47 -3.70 -3.61
N TYR A 49 -1.38 -2.98 -3.36
CA TYR A 49 -1.37 -1.53 -3.34
C TYR A 49 -1.78 -0.90 -4.67
N GLN A 50 -1.37 -1.49 -5.79
CA GLN A 50 -1.80 -1.03 -7.11
C GLN A 50 -3.33 -1.11 -7.28
N ALA A 51 -3.91 -2.28 -6.96
CA ALA A 51 -5.35 -2.50 -7.03
C ALA A 51 -6.12 -1.56 -6.08
N PHE A 52 -5.55 -1.32 -4.88
CA PHE A 52 -6.07 -0.33 -3.94
C PHE A 52 -6.09 1.09 -4.54
N LYS A 53 -4.99 1.55 -5.15
CA LYS A 53 -4.89 2.89 -5.75
C LYS A 53 -5.90 3.10 -6.88
N GLU A 54 -6.15 2.05 -7.68
CA GLU A 54 -7.19 2.06 -8.71
C GLU A 54 -8.61 2.11 -8.12
N ALA A 55 -8.83 1.41 -6.99
CA ALA A 55 -10.11 1.40 -6.29
C ALA A 55 -10.36 2.73 -5.56
N GLU A 56 -9.32 3.33 -4.98
CA GLU A 56 -9.30 4.65 -4.37
C GLU A 56 -9.69 5.72 -5.39
N ALA A 57 -9.09 5.68 -6.58
CA ALA A 57 -9.44 6.59 -7.68
C ALA A 57 -10.91 6.45 -8.13
N LYS A 58 -11.53 5.29 -7.95
CA LYS A 58 -12.96 5.06 -8.22
C LYS A 58 -13.87 5.53 -7.09
N GLY A 59 -13.34 5.73 -5.88
CA GLY A 59 -14.05 6.27 -4.72
C GLY A 59 -15.00 5.32 -4.01
N HIS A 60 -15.12 4.05 -4.43
CA HIS A 60 -15.99 3.06 -3.78
C HIS A 60 -15.27 1.72 -3.68
N TYR A 61 -14.74 1.41 -2.50
CA TYR A 61 -13.91 0.23 -2.27
C TYR A 61 -13.84 -0.14 -0.78
N ASP A 62 -13.62 -1.41 -0.51
CA ASP A 62 -13.44 -1.93 0.85
C ASP A 62 -11.96 -2.12 1.16
N LEU A 63 -11.40 -1.34 2.09
CA LEU A 63 -9.99 -1.47 2.49
C LEU A 63 -9.65 -2.89 2.97
N ALA A 64 -10.59 -3.57 3.62
CA ALA A 64 -10.41 -4.91 4.14
C ALA A 64 -10.17 -5.97 3.04
N ASP A 65 -10.54 -5.68 1.79
CA ASP A 65 -10.27 -6.56 0.64
C ASP A 65 -8.82 -6.45 0.16
N PHE A 66 -8.25 -5.25 0.28
CA PHE A 66 -6.88 -4.94 -0.14
C PHE A 66 -5.84 -5.18 0.95
N GLY A 67 -6.19 -5.01 2.22
CA GLY A 67 -5.24 -5.11 3.32
C GLY A 67 -5.88 -5.33 4.67
N VAL A 68 -5.10 -5.14 5.73
CA VAL A 68 -5.55 -5.30 7.11
C VAL A 68 -5.78 -3.93 7.72
N ILE A 69 -7.01 -3.65 8.15
CA ILE A 69 -7.32 -2.42 8.89
C ILE A 69 -6.68 -2.51 10.27
N LEU A 70 -5.75 -1.61 10.55
CA LEU A 70 -5.04 -1.54 11.83
C LEU A 70 -5.83 -0.72 12.85
N VAL A 71 -6.36 0.42 12.42
CA VAL A 71 -7.22 1.28 13.24
C VAL A 71 -8.15 2.06 12.33
N HIS A 72 -9.32 2.38 12.82
CA HIS A 72 -10.27 3.24 12.14
C HIS A 72 -11.08 4.01 13.17
N GLY A 73 -11.61 5.17 12.76
CA GLY A 73 -12.31 6.04 13.68
C GLY A 73 -13.06 7.16 12.98
N PRO A 74 -14.07 7.74 13.65
CA PRO A 74 -14.78 8.90 13.13
C PRO A 74 -13.85 10.13 13.11
N GLY A 75 -14.00 10.95 12.07
CA GLY A 75 -13.22 12.16 11.85
C GLY A 75 -12.48 12.14 10.51
N LYS A 76 -12.07 13.33 10.04
CA LYS A 76 -11.21 13.44 8.86
C LYS A 76 -9.77 13.03 9.13
N GLU A 77 -9.31 13.25 10.37
CA GLU A 77 -7.93 13.02 10.74
C GLU A 77 -7.83 12.15 11.98
N PRO A 78 -6.84 11.24 12.02
CA PRO A 78 -6.56 10.46 13.19
C PRO A 78 -6.05 11.36 14.34
N PRO A 79 -6.49 11.10 15.59
CA PRO A 79 -5.99 11.81 16.74
C PRO A 79 -4.49 11.53 16.96
N ASP A 80 -3.79 12.47 17.61
CA ASP A 80 -2.34 12.37 17.85
C ASP A 80 -1.92 11.08 18.54
N GLU A 81 -2.77 10.53 19.43
CA GLU A 81 -2.50 9.25 20.08
C GLU A 81 -2.43 8.08 19.08
N VAL A 82 -3.29 8.09 18.06
CA VAL A 82 -3.29 7.09 16.99
C VAL A 82 -2.09 7.28 16.07
N LYS A 83 -1.78 8.53 15.70
CA LYS A 83 -0.57 8.84 14.90
C LYS A 83 0.69 8.34 15.61
N ARG A 84 0.83 8.66 16.90
CA ARG A 84 1.97 8.25 17.71
C ARG A 84 2.06 6.73 17.83
N ARG A 85 0.94 6.03 18.08
CA ARG A 85 0.94 4.55 18.09
C ARG A 85 1.35 3.96 16.74
N MET A 86 0.89 4.52 15.63
CA MET A 86 1.29 4.04 14.29
C MET A 86 2.76 4.33 13.98
N GLU A 87 3.28 5.47 14.42
CA GLU A 87 4.71 5.79 14.34
C GLU A 87 5.55 4.86 15.22
N GLU A 88 5.11 4.57 16.45
CA GLU A 88 5.83 3.72 17.41
C GLU A 88 5.76 2.22 17.05
N GLU A 89 4.59 1.71 16.67
CA GLU A 89 4.37 0.27 16.43
C GLU A 89 4.69 -0.16 15.00
N HIS A 90 4.45 0.71 14.02
CA HIS A 90 4.63 0.38 12.62
C HIS A 90 5.74 1.19 11.95
N GLY A 91 6.37 2.12 12.66
CA GLY A 91 7.48 2.90 12.11
C GLY A 91 7.05 3.69 10.87
N ALA A 92 5.89 4.35 10.92
CA ALA A 92 5.28 5.14 9.85
C ALA A 92 6.24 6.22 9.32
N ASN A 93 7.23 5.79 8.54
CA ASN A 93 8.24 6.64 7.98
C ASN A 93 7.69 7.08 6.62
N HIS A 94 7.29 8.34 6.53
CA HIS A 94 6.86 8.97 5.26
C HIS A 94 7.87 8.73 4.11
N MET A 95 9.15 8.45 4.40
CA MET A 95 10.16 8.09 3.39
C MET A 95 9.92 6.75 2.68
N PHE A 96 9.08 5.85 3.21
CA PHE A 96 8.80 4.56 2.57
C PHE A 96 7.80 4.67 1.43
N GLU A 97 6.85 5.60 1.53
CA GLU A 97 5.81 5.78 0.51
C GLU A 97 6.43 6.26 -0.83
N GLU A 98 7.40 7.17 -0.78
CA GLU A 98 8.15 7.62 -1.96
C GLU A 98 9.03 6.52 -2.56
N GLN A 99 9.74 5.74 -1.74
CA GLN A 99 10.56 4.62 -2.23
C GLN A 99 9.71 3.51 -2.85
N LEU A 100 8.52 3.28 -2.29
CA LEU A 100 7.60 2.29 -2.79
C LEU A 100 6.92 2.77 -4.09
N ASP A 101 6.46 4.02 -4.18
CA ASP A 101 5.93 4.57 -5.43
C ASP A 101 7.01 4.51 -6.52
N ALA A 102 8.25 4.86 -6.19
CA ALA A 102 9.38 4.74 -7.12
C ALA A 102 9.62 3.28 -7.55
N ALA A 103 9.64 2.32 -6.63
CA ALA A 103 9.83 0.90 -6.93
C ALA A 103 8.69 0.36 -7.81
N LEU A 104 7.43 0.65 -7.47
CA LEU A 104 6.25 0.25 -8.25
C LEU A 104 6.23 0.88 -9.65
N LYS A 105 6.73 2.11 -9.77
CA LYS A 105 6.85 2.80 -11.07
C LYS A 105 7.98 2.23 -11.92
N GLN A 106 9.09 1.82 -11.32
CA GLN A 106 10.17 1.12 -12.03
C GLN A 106 9.70 -0.26 -12.55
N VAL A 107 8.91 -0.97 -11.74
CA VAL A 107 8.32 -2.25 -12.10
C VAL A 107 7.35 -2.12 -13.28
N GLN A 108 6.49 -1.09 -13.29
CA GLN A 108 5.58 -0.82 -14.42
C GLN A 108 6.28 -0.32 -15.69
N GLN A 109 7.49 0.23 -15.58
CA GLN A 109 8.28 0.72 -16.73
C GLN A 109 9.21 -0.33 -17.34
N GLY A 110 9.25 -1.56 -16.81
CA GLY A 110 10.00 -2.67 -17.41
C GLY A 110 11.51 -2.45 -17.50
N MET A 111 12.08 -1.57 -16.68
CA MET A 111 13.53 -1.34 -16.65
C MET A 111 14.18 -2.18 -15.54
N PRO A 112 15.10 -3.10 -15.87
CA PRO A 112 15.84 -3.83 -14.85
C PRO A 112 16.73 -2.86 -14.06
N PRO A 113 16.90 -3.05 -12.74
CA PRO A 113 17.86 -2.30 -11.94
C PRO A 113 19.28 -2.73 -12.35
N GLY A 114 19.87 -2.05 -13.32
CA GLY A 114 21.24 -2.31 -13.75
C GLY A 114 21.48 -2.04 -15.22
N SER A 115 21.65 -0.78 -15.57
CA SER A 115 22.40 -0.39 -16.76
C SER A 115 23.13 0.90 -16.42
N PHE A 116 24.21 0.76 -15.65
CA PHE A 116 25.32 1.70 -15.64
C PHE A 116 26.29 1.30 -16.76
#